data_AF-A0A970A0S0-F1
#
_entry.id   AF-A0A970A0S0-F1
#
_cell.length_a   1.000
_cell.length_b   1.000
_cell.length_c   1.000
_cell.angle_alpha   90.00
_cell.angle_beta   90.00
_cell.angle_gamma   90.00
#
_symmetry.space_group_name_H-M   'P 1'
#
loop_
_entity.id
_entity.type
_entity.pdbx_description
1 polymer ?
#
loop_
_entity_poly.entity_id
_entity_poly.type
_entity_poly.pdbx_seq_one_letter_code
_entity_poly.pdbx_strand_id
1 'polypeptide(L)' 'NFYRCHRAYLVNLDKVSRFIYYSKTRCDVGFNDIRDTIPVSKSNISVMQKLLKY' A
#
# COMPACT_ATOMS: atom_id res chain seq x y z
N ASN A 1 -10.91 -4.92 6.15
CA ASN A 1 -9.71 -5.80 6.14
C ASN A 1 -8.45 -4.96 6.38
N PHE A 2 -7.70 -5.22 7.47
CA PHE A 2 -6.48 -4.45 7.78
C PHE A 2 -5.21 -5.23 7.48
N TYR A 3 -4.17 -4.56 6.98
CA TYR A 3 -2.87 -5.16 6.68
C TYR A 3 -1.71 -4.25 7.08
N ARG A 4 -0.66 -4.83 7.67
CA ARG A 4 0.54 -4.09 8.08
C ARG A 4 1.51 -3.98 6.91
N CYS A 5 1.33 -2.94 6.09
CA CYS A 5 2.13 -2.71 4.89
C CYS A 5 3.56 -2.22 5.16
N HIS A 6 3.79 -1.62 6.32
CA HIS A 6 5.09 -1.09 6.75
C HIS A 6 5.24 -1.24 8.27
N ARG A 7 6.47 -1.21 8.79
CA ARG A 7 6.72 -1.35 10.24
C ARG A 7 5.94 -0.35 11.10
N ALA A 8 5.68 0.84 10.57
CA ALA A 8 4.99 1.93 11.26
C ALA A 8 3.53 2.12 10.81
N TYR A 9 3.02 1.35 9.84
CA TYR A 9 1.70 1.61 9.25
C TYR A 9 0.85 0.34 9.13
N LEU A 10 -0.42 0.49 9.52
CA LEU A 10 -1.49 -0.47 9.33
C LEU A 10 -2.55 0.20 8.43
N VAL A 11 -2.86 -0.40 7.29
CA VAL A 11 -3.77 0.17 6.28
C VAL A 11 -5.03 -0.67 6.13
N ASN A 12 -6.15 -0.02 5.86
CA ASN A 12 -7.39 -0.71 5.47
C ASN A 12 -7.34 -1.01 3.97
N LEU A 13 -7.24 -2.29 3.61
CA LEU A 13 -7.16 -2.77 2.23
C LEU A 13 -8.40 -2.38 1.42
N ASP A 14 -9.58 -2.35 2.03
CA ASP A 14 -10.84 -2.05 1.34
C ASP A 14 -10.91 -0.58 0.89
N LYS A 15 -10.05 0.29 1.42
CA LYS A 15 -9.95 1.71 1.07
C LYS A 15 -8.78 2.04 0.15
N VAL A 16 -7.89 1.09 -0.12
CA VAL A 16 -6.75 1.32 -1.01
C VAL A 16 -7.28 1.53 -2.42
N SER A 17 -6.96 2.69 -3.02
CA SER A 17 -7.47 3.05 -4.34
C SER A 17 -6.44 2.96 -5.45
N ARG A 18 -5.15 3.16 -5.14
CA ARG A 18 -4.07 3.13 -6.11
C ARG A 18 -2.73 2.81 -5.49
N PHE A 19 -1.84 2.25 -6.30
CA PHE A 19 -0.42 2.11 -6.00
C PHE A 19 0.38 3.14 -6.78
N ILE A 20 1.33 3.78 -6.11
CA ILE A 20 2.22 4.79 -6.68
C ILE A 20 3.64 4.25 -6.60
N TYR A 21 4.24 3.95 -7.74
CA TYR A 21 5.60 3.44 -7.83
C TYR A 21 6.57 4.58 -8.12
N TYR A 22 7.43 4.87 -7.16
CA TYR A 22 8.55 5.81 -7.36
C TYR A 22 9.78 5.09 -7.94
N SER A 23 9.93 3.81 -7.63
CA SER A 23 10.97 2.95 -8.20
C SER A 23 10.56 1.47 -8.12
N LYS A 24 11.40 0.55 -8.60
CA LYS A 24 11.19 -0.90 -8.46
C LYS A 24 11.07 -1.37 -7.01
N THR A 25 11.59 -0.59 -6.05
CA THR A 25 11.65 -0.97 -4.63
C THR A 25 10.86 -0.04 -3.72
N ARG A 26 10.42 1.11 -4.22
CA ARG A 26 9.68 2.12 -3.48
C ARG A 26 8.29 2.27 -4.07
N CYS A 27 7.31 1.87 -3.27
CA CYS A 27 5.91 1.95 -3.61
C CYS A 27 5.13 2.48 -2.42
N ASP A 28 4.20 3.37 -2.70
CA ASP A 28 3.27 3.91 -1.73
C ASP A 28 1.85 3.56 -2.15
N VAL A 29 0.93 3.49 -1.18
CA VAL A 29 -0.50 3.36 -1.42
C VAL A 29 -1.21 4.68 -1.21
N GLY A 30 -2.09 4.99 -2.15
CA GLY A 30 -3.01 6.12 -2.07
C GLY A 30 -4.42 5.66 -1.68
N PHE A 31 -5.17 6.60 -1.11
CA PHE A 31 -6.57 6.44 -0.74
C PHE A 31 -7.38 7.57 -1.39
N ASN A 32 -8.68 7.38 -1.55
CA ASN A 32 -9.54 8.44 -2.10
C ASN A 32 -9.87 9.51 -1.06
N ASP A 33 -9.91 9.10 0.21
CA ASP A 33 -10.38 9.93 1.32
C ASP A 33 -9.30 10.91 1.83
N ILE A 34 -8.03 10.65 1.51
CA ILE A 34 -6.89 11.47 1.95
C ILE A 34 -5.99 11.82 0.76
N ARG A 35 -5.37 13.00 0.82
CA ARG A 35 -4.39 13.42 -0.21
C ARG A 35 -3.03 12.74 -0.05
N ASP A 36 -2.71 12.33 1.17
CA ASP A 36 -1.41 11.71 1.49
C ASP A 36 -1.31 10.27 1.02
N THR A 37 -0.08 9.81 0.93
CA THR A 37 0.27 8.43 0.57
C THR A 37 0.96 7.74 1.74
N ILE A 38 0.76 6.44 1.85
CA ILE A 38 1.40 5.63 2.90
C ILE A 38 2.47 4.75 2.26
N PRO A 39 3.72 4.83 2.74
CA PRO A 39 4.79 4.02 2.18
C PRO A 39 4.60 2.54 2.52
N VAL A 40 4.95 1.67 1.56
CA VAL A 40 4.93 0.22 1.72
C VAL A 40 6.35 -0.32 1.76
N SER A 41 6.63 -1.21 2.72
CA SER A 41 7.92 -1.90 2.76
C SER A 41 8.09 -2.78 1.53
N LYS A 42 9.30 -2.81 0.94
CA LYS A 42 9.61 -3.60 -0.27
C LYS A 42 9.10 -5.05 -0.22
N SER A 43 9.29 -5.72 0.92
CA SER A 43 8.84 -7.11 1.13
C SER A 43 7.33 -7.29 1.07
N ASN A 44 6.55 -6.24 1.39
CA ASN A 44 5.11 -6.27 1.46
C ASN A 44 4.42 -5.90 0.14
N ILE A 45 5.14 -5.31 -0.82
CA ILE A 45 4.57 -4.86 -2.10
C ILE A 45 3.91 -6.03 -2.84
N SER A 46 4.66 -7.13 -3.05
CA SER A 46 4.13 -8.31 -3.76
C SER A 46 2.97 -8.98 -3.04
N VAL A 47 3.00 -9.00 -1.70
CA VAL A 47 1.92 -9.57 -0.90
C VAL A 47 0.66 -8.71 -1.01
N MET A 48 0.79 -7.38 -0.92
CA MET A 48 -0.35 -6.47 -1.06
C MET A 48 -0.98 -6.51 -2.44
N GLN A 49 -0.19 -6.58 -3.51
CA GLN A 49 -0.70 -6.74 -4.88
C GLN A 49 -1.56 -8.00 -4.99
N LYS A 50 -1.07 -9.13 -4.48
CA LYS A 50 -1.83 -10.40 -4.46
C LYS A 50 -3.11 -10.31 -3.64
N LEU A 51 -3.06 -9.68 -2.46
CA LEU A 51 -4.23 -9.51 -1.59
C LEU A 51 -5.31 -8.64 -2.22
N LEU A 52 -4.91 -7.60 -2.97
CA LEU A 52 -5.83 -6.69 -3.66
C LEU A 52 -6.18 -7.17 -5.08
N LYS A 53 -5.68 -8.34 -5.50
CA LYS A 53 -5.88 -8.92 -6.84
C LYS A 53 -5.50 -7.97 -7.99
N TYR A 54 -4.48 -7.14 -7.75
CA TYR A 54 -3.81 -6.34 -8.79
C TYR A 54 -2.84 -7.18 -9.61
#